data_AF-F2LKI5-F1
#
_entry.id   AF-F2LKI5-F1
#
_cell.length_a   1.000
_cell.length_b   1.000
_cell.length_c   1.000
_cell.angle_alpha   90.00
_cell.angle_beta   90.00
_cell.angle_gamma   90.00
#
_symmetry.space_group_name_H-M   'P 1'
#
loop_
_entity.id
_entity.type
_entity.pdbx_description
1 polymer ?
#
loop_
_entity_poly.entity_id
_entity_poly.type
_entity_poly.pdbx_seq_one_letter_code
_entity_poly.pdbx_strand_id
1 'polypeptide(L)'
;MAHDSTQRPALLMTGPYQPWDDAWLSSAYEVHRLWEAPDRAAFLAGQGAAVRAIATRGDLGADAALERRAIAGAALDVFWNEPRIDARFLALPNVLLQPHHASGTIETRQAMGALVRDNLAAHFAGEPLLTPVA
;
A
#
# COMPACT_ATOMS: atom_id res chain seq x y z
N MET A 1 2.80 21.72 -15.68
CA MET A 1 4.15 21.72 -15.11
C MET A 1 4.88 20.53 -15.72
N ALA A 2 6.07 20.75 -16.30
CA ALA A 2 6.84 19.67 -16.91
C ALA A 2 7.27 18.68 -15.82
N HIS A 3 7.03 17.38 -16.02
CA HIS A 3 7.52 16.34 -15.13
C HIS A 3 9.00 16.13 -15.44
N ASP A 4 9.87 16.52 -14.51
CA ASP A 4 11.29 16.19 -14.60
C ASP A 4 11.44 14.68 -14.39
N SER A 5 11.70 13.96 -15.49
CA SER A 5 11.85 12.50 -15.50
C SER A 5 13.13 12.02 -14.82
N THR A 6 13.99 12.93 -14.34
CA THR A 6 15.23 12.58 -13.63
C THR A 6 15.05 12.44 -12.12
N GLN A 7 13.93 12.92 -11.56
CA GLN A 7 13.66 12.85 -10.13
C GLN A 7 12.77 11.65 -9.79
N ARG A 8 13.19 10.82 -8.82
CA ARG A 8 12.38 9.69 -8.34
C ARG A 8 11.10 10.24 -7.68
N PRO A 9 9.92 9.67 -7.98
CA PRO A 9 8.68 10.11 -7.35
C PRO A 9 8.71 9.81 -5.85
N ALA A 10 8.16 10.74 -5.05
CA ALA A 10 8.07 10.60 -3.61
C ALA A 10 6.90 9.69 -3.20
N LEU A 11 7.22 8.66 -2.40
CA LEU A 11 6.30 7.69 -1.86
C LEU A 11 6.23 7.84 -0.33
N LEU A 12 5.03 8.00 0.21
CA LEU A 12 4.82 7.98 1.66
C LEU A 12 4.46 6.55 2.11
N MET A 13 5.26 5.99 3.01
CA MET A 13 4.91 4.75 3.69
C MET A 13 4.33 5.07 5.08
N THR A 14 3.15 4.54 5.38
CA THR A 14 2.47 4.79 6.67
C THR A 14 2.96 3.88 7.79
N GLY A 15 3.60 2.76 7.45
CA GLY A 15 4.28 1.84 8.36
C GLY A 15 5.23 0.88 7.65
N PRO A 16 5.96 0.04 8.40
CA PRO A 16 7.02 -0.80 7.86
C PRO A 16 6.46 -1.92 6.97
N TYR A 17 7.13 -2.16 5.84
CA TYR A 17 6.90 -3.30 4.97
C TYR A 17 7.90 -4.41 5.27
N GLN A 18 7.72 -5.57 4.64
CA GLN A 18 8.74 -6.61 4.67
C GLN A 18 10.06 -6.08 4.08
N PRO A 19 11.23 -6.55 4.54
CA PRO A 19 12.52 -5.98 4.14
C PRO A 19 12.76 -5.98 2.63
N TRP A 20 12.29 -7.00 1.92
CA TRP A 20 12.44 -7.11 0.47
C TRP A 20 11.59 -6.06 -0.28
N ASP A 21 10.37 -5.79 0.19
CA ASP A 21 9.51 -4.78 -0.40
C ASP A 21 10.06 -3.37 -0.11
N ASP A 22 10.48 -3.11 1.13
CA ASP A 22 11.08 -1.81 1.51
C ASP A 22 12.36 -1.52 0.72
N ALA A 23 13.22 -2.53 0.52
CA ALA A 23 14.43 -2.39 -0.29
C ALA A 23 14.12 -2.06 -1.75
N TRP A 24 13.16 -2.77 -2.36
CA TRP A 24 12.73 -2.49 -3.73
C TRP A 24 12.12 -1.09 -3.85
N LEU A 25 11.21 -0.71 -2.95
CA LEU A 25 10.57 0.60 -2.93
C LEU A 25 11.61 1.72 -2.78
N SER A 26 12.59 1.55 -1.89
CA SER A 26 13.69 2.50 -1.69
C SER A 26 14.62 2.62 -2.90
N SER A 27 14.70 1.58 -3.73
CA SER A 27 15.45 1.63 -4.99
C SER A 27 14.72 2.46 -6.06
N ALA A 28 13.39 2.30 -6.14
CA ALA A 28 12.56 2.91 -7.19
C ALA A 28 12.05 4.32 -6.85
N TYR A 29 11.87 4.65 -5.57
CA TYR A 29 11.20 5.86 -5.10
C TYR A 29 12.03 6.64 -4.09
N GLU A 30 11.70 7.91 -3.90
CA GLU A 30 12.08 8.65 -2.69
C GLU A 30 11.10 8.28 -1.58
N VAL A 31 11.53 7.40 -0.68
CA VAL A 31 10.66 6.85 0.37
C VAL A 31 10.67 7.72 1.61
N HIS A 32 9.49 8.18 2.00
CA HIS A 32 9.21 8.91 3.22
C HIS A 32 8.54 7.99 4.24
N ARG A 33 9.22 7.68 5.35
CA ARG A 33 8.74 6.75 6.38
C ARG A 33 8.06 7.51 7.51
N LEU A 34 6.73 7.44 7.57
CA LEU A 34 5.95 8.26 8.50
C LEU A 34 6.13 7.86 9.97
N TRP A 35 6.54 6.62 10.26
CA TRP A 35 6.79 6.13 11.63
C TRP A 35 8.15 6.57 12.20
N GLU A 36 9.06 7.03 11.34
CA GLU A 36 10.36 7.58 11.76
C GLU A 36 10.25 9.08 12.08
N ALA A 37 9.17 9.73 11.67
CA ALA A 37 8.92 11.13 11.93
C ALA A 37 8.51 11.35 13.40
N PRO A 38 9.28 12.11 14.20
CA PRO A 38 8.94 12.40 15.59
C PRO A 38 7.69 13.30 15.69
N ASP A 39 7.46 14.15 14.68
CA ASP A 39 6.25 14.92 14.50
C ASP A 39 5.69 14.66 13.09
N ARG A 40 4.63 13.85 13.02
CA ARG A 40 3.96 13.48 11.78
C ARG A 40 3.34 14.70 11.08
N ALA A 41 2.79 15.64 11.83
CA ALA A 41 2.10 16.79 11.26
C ALA A 41 3.09 17.77 10.63
N ALA A 42 4.20 18.06 11.32
CA ALA A 42 5.28 18.87 10.78
C ALA A 42 5.93 18.20 9.56
N PHE A 43 6.14 16.88 9.61
CA PHE A 43 6.67 16.13 8.49
C PHE A 43 5.79 16.25 7.23
N LEU A 44 4.49 16.02 7.37
CA LEU A 44 3.53 16.12 6.27
C LEU A 44 3.43 17.56 5.74
N ALA A 45 3.52 18.57 6.60
CA ALA A 45 3.53 19.97 6.18
C ALA A 45 4.77 20.32 5.35
N GLY A 46 5.94 19.75 5.67
CA GLY A 46 7.19 20.00 4.95
C GLY A 46 7.31 19.22 3.64
N GLN A 47 7.02 17.91 3.67
CA GLN A 47 7.30 16.99 2.55
C GLN A 47 6.05 16.61 1.75
N GLY A 48 4.85 16.85 2.27
CA GLY A 48 3.64 16.30 1.69
C GLY A 48 3.36 16.82 0.27
N ALA A 49 3.70 18.06 -0.03
CA ALA A 49 3.57 18.61 -1.39
C ALA A 49 4.38 17.84 -2.46
N ALA A 50 5.43 17.11 -2.06
CA ALA A 50 6.20 16.23 -2.94
C ALA A 50 5.56 14.84 -3.10
N VAL A 51 4.89 14.32 -2.06
CA VAL A 51 4.30 12.98 -2.04
C VAL A 51 3.27 12.80 -3.15
N ARG A 52 3.41 11.73 -3.94
CA ARG A 52 2.53 11.38 -5.08
C ARG A 52 1.74 10.11 -4.87
N ALA A 53 2.20 9.21 -3.99
CA ALA A 53 1.56 7.95 -3.69
C ALA A 53 1.73 7.60 -2.21
N ILE A 54 0.81 6.78 -1.69
CA ILE A 54 0.91 6.18 -0.36
C ILE A 54 1.03 4.67 -0.52
N ALA A 55 2.07 4.10 0.09
CA ALA A 55 2.14 2.66 0.35
C ALA A 55 1.65 2.43 1.79
N THR A 56 0.55 1.68 1.92
CA THR A 56 -0.10 1.42 3.21
C THR A 56 -0.55 -0.03 3.31
N ARG A 57 -0.90 -0.42 4.53
CA ARG A 57 -1.45 -1.73 4.87
C ARG A 57 -2.82 -1.53 5.51
N GLY A 58 -3.69 -2.54 5.39
CA GLY A 58 -5.06 -2.46 5.90
C GLY A 58 -5.17 -2.16 7.40
N ASP A 59 -4.15 -2.51 8.19
CA ASP A 59 -4.10 -2.26 9.64
C ASP A 59 -3.70 -0.83 10.02
N LEU A 60 -3.12 -0.05 9.10
CA LEU A 60 -2.59 1.29 9.37
C LEU A 60 -3.43 2.41 8.75
N GLY A 61 -4.10 2.15 7.62
CA GLY A 61 -4.91 3.14 6.92
C GLY A 61 -4.13 4.36 6.39
N ALA A 62 -4.84 5.34 5.85
CA ALA A 62 -4.30 6.64 5.45
C ALA A 62 -5.39 7.70 5.61
N ASP A 63 -5.34 8.57 6.62
CA ASP A 63 -6.46 9.46 6.98
C ASP A 63 -6.06 10.94 7.12
N ALA A 64 -5.25 11.31 8.10
CA ALA A 64 -5.05 12.70 8.51
C ALA A 64 -4.33 13.57 7.46
N ALA A 65 -3.41 12.97 6.69
CA ALA A 65 -2.64 13.66 5.65
C ALA A 65 -3.50 14.02 4.42
N LEU A 66 -4.45 13.14 4.10
CA LEU A 66 -5.29 13.23 2.91
C LEU A 66 -6.41 14.25 3.10
N GLU A 67 -7.09 14.21 4.24
CA GLU A 67 -8.18 15.14 4.56
C GLU A 67 -7.75 16.60 4.52
N ARG A 68 -6.54 16.89 5.00
CA ARG A 68 -5.99 18.26 5.06
C ARG A 68 -5.35 18.71 3.75
N ARG A 69 -5.38 17.87 2.70
CA ARG A 69 -4.61 18.06 1.45
C ARG A 69 -3.15 18.38 1.72
N ALA A 70 -2.59 17.80 2.79
CA ALA A 70 -1.19 17.98 3.12
C ALA A 70 -0.29 17.32 2.08
N ILE A 71 -0.81 16.32 1.37
CA ILE A 71 -0.13 15.67 0.25
C ILE A 71 -0.75 16.02 -1.11
N ALA A 72 0.08 16.02 -2.15
CA ALA A 72 -0.38 16.36 -3.49
C ALA A 72 -1.40 15.36 -4.05
N GLY A 73 -1.27 14.08 -3.69
CA GLY A 73 -2.26 13.05 -3.97
C GLY A 73 -1.86 11.67 -3.47
N ALA A 74 -2.77 10.70 -3.59
CA ALA A 74 -2.52 9.30 -3.28
C ALA A 74 -3.32 8.35 -4.17
N ALA A 75 -2.75 7.18 -4.47
CA ALA A 75 -3.49 6.03 -4.94
C ALA A 75 -3.58 5.01 -3.79
N LEU A 76 -4.80 4.58 -3.45
CA LEU A 76 -5.07 3.68 -2.34
C LEU A 76 -5.80 2.44 -2.86
N ASP A 77 -5.24 1.25 -2.60
CA ASP A 77 -5.90 -0.04 -2.83
C ASP A 77 -6.41 -0.67 -1.53
N VAL A 78 -5.89 -0.23 -0.37
CA VAL A 78 -6.33 -0.72 0.94
C VAL A 78 -6.74 0.41 1.89
N PHE A 79 -7.72 0.14 2.74
CA PHE A 79 -8.34 1.05 3.70
C PHE A 79 -8.57 0.36 5.04
N TRP A 80 -8.65 1.17 6.09
CA TRP A 80 -9.18 0.71 7.36
C TRP A 80 -10.68 0.43 7.23
N ASN A 81 -11.18 -0.67 7.85
CA ASN A 81 -12.60 -1.06 7.90
C ASN A 81 -13.25 -1.40 6.54
N GLU A 82 -12.49 -1.94 5.59
CA GLU A 82 -13.05 -2.46 4.33
C GLU A 82 -14.16 -3.51 4.53
N PRO A 83 -15.16 -3.57 3.63
CA PRO A 83 -15.34 -2.72 2.45
C PRO A 83 -16.01 -1.36 2.78
N ARG A 84 -16.29 -1.06 4.05
CA ARG A 84 -16.94 0.18 4.50
C ARG A 84 -15.91 1.27 4.79
N ILE A 85 -15.29 1.76 3.72
CA ILE A 85 -14.30 2.84 3.78
C ILE A 85 -14.94 4.13 4.30
N ASP A 86 -14.11 5.05 4.81
CA ASP A 86 -14.55 6.39 5.15
C ASP A 86 -15.01 7.15 3.89
N ALA A 87 -16.27 7.58 3.86
CA ALA A 87 -16.87 8.27 2.73
C ALA A 87 -16.15 9.58 2.38
N ARG A 88 -15.38 10.17 3.31
CA ARG A 88 -14.58 11.38 3.07
C ARG A 88 -13.57 11.18 1.95
N PHE A 89 -13.04 9.97 1.75
CA PHE A 89 -12.12 9.69 0.64
C PHE A 89 -12.78 9.88 -0.74
N LEU A 90 -14.08 9.59 -0.85
CA LEU A 90 -14.82 9.75 -2.11
C LEU A 90 -14.96 11.22 -2.54
N ALA A 91 -14.82 12.15 -1.60
CA ALA A 91 -14.91 13.59 -1.86
C ALA A 91 -13.55 14.24 -2.17
N LEU A 92 -12.44 13.52 -2.01
CA LEU A 92 -11.10 14.07 -2.25
C LEU A 92 -10.78 14.02 -3.76
N PRO A 93 -10.54 15.16 -4.42
CA PRO A 93 -10.28 15.18 -5.86
C PRO A 93 -8.84 14.74 -6.22
N ASN A 94 -7.97 14.60 -5.22
CA ASN A 94 -6.56 14.25 -5.37
C ASN A 94 -6.26 12.80 -4.98
N VAL A 95 -7.28 11.93 -4.94
CA VAL A 95 -7.07 10.51 -4.65
C VAL A 95 -7.64 9.61 -5.74
N LEU A 96 -6.97 8.49 -5.96
CA LEU A 96 -7.45 7.36 -6.74
C LEU A 96 -7.70 6.20 -5.78
N LEU A 97 -8.89 5.61 -5.85
CA LEU A 97 -9.30 4.53 -4.95
C LEU A 97 -9.51 3.25 -5.76
N GLN A 98 -8.98 2.13 -5.26
CA GLN A 98 -9.20 0.78 -5.79
C GLN A 98 -9.71 -0.13 -4.67
N PRO A 99 -10.65 -1.05 -4.93
CA PRO A 99 -11.27 -1.87 -3.90
C PRO A 99 -10.46 -3.15 -3.61
N HIS A 100 -9.23 -3.03 -3.09
CA HIS A 100 -8.38 -4.15 -2.68
C HIS A 100 -8.17 -5.19 -3.79
N HIS A 101 -7.73 -4.71 -4.94
CA HIS A 101 -7.64 -5.48 -6.18
C HIS A 101 -6.21 -5.66 -6.70
N ALA A 102 -5.17 -5.34 -5.92
CA ALA A 102 -3.78 -5.51 -6.35
C ALA A 102 -3.46 -6.93 -6.86
N SER A 103 -3.97 -7.97 -6.21
CA SER A 103 -3.80 -9.37 -6.64
C SER A 103 -4.89 -9.88 -7.59
N GLY A 104 -5.82 -9.01 -8.00
CA GLY A 104 -7.05 -9.32 -8.73
C GLY A 104 -6.89 -9.60 -10.22
N THR A 105 -5.68 -9.93 -10.72
CA THR A 105 -5.48 -10.38 -12.10
C THR A 105 -5.91 -11.84 -12.26
N ILE A 106 -6.25 -12.23 -13.49
CA ILE A 106 -6.67 -13.62 -13.78
C ILE A 106 -5.55 -14.59 -13.42
N GLU A 107 -4.32 -14.27 -13.83
CA GLU A 107 -3.13 -15.09 -13.67
C GLU A 107 -2.77 -15.26 -12.19
N THR A 108 -2.73 -14.16 -11.43
CA THR A 108 -2.39 -14.21 -9.99
C THR A 108 -3.46 -14.97 -9.21
N ARG A 109 -4.76 -14.71 -9.47
CA ARG A 109 -5.85 -15.43 -8.80
C ARG A 109 -5.90 -16.92 -9.17
N GLN A 110 -5.59 -17.28 -10.42
CA GLN A 110 -5.49 -18.68 -10.83
C GLN A 110 -4.34 -19.40 -10.10
N ALA A 111 -3.15 -18.78 -10.04
CA ALA A 111 -2.00 -19.35 -9.34
C ALA A 111 -2.25 -19.52 -7.84
N MET A 112 -2.80 -18.50 -7.18
CA MET A 112 -3.19 -18.58 -5.76
C MET A 112 -4.25 -19.66 -5.53
N GLY A 113 -5.26 -19.74 -6.40
CA GLY A 113 -6.30 -20.77 -6.31
C GLY A 113 -5.74 -22.19 -6.50
N ALA A 114 -4.76 -22.38 -7.38
CA ALA A 114 -4.05 -23.65 -7.52
C ALA A 114 -3.30 -24.02 -6.25
N LEU A 115 -2.52 -23.09 -5.70
CA LEU A 115 -1.76 -23.31 -4.47
C LEU A 115 -2.65 -23.70 -3.28
N VAL A 116 -3.84 -23.10 -3.15
CA VAL A 116 -4.83 -23.49 -2.12
C VAL A 116 -5.30 -24.93 -2.32
N ARG A 117 -5.68 -25.32 -3.55
CA ARG A 117 -6.12 -26.69 -3.85
C ARG A 117 -5.02 -27.72 -3.56
N ASP A 118 -3.78 -27.39 -3.92
CA ASP A 118 -2.66 -28.31 -3.75
C ASP A 118 -2.31 -28.51 -2.27
N ASN A 119 -2.37 -27.45 -1.45
CA ASN A 119 -2.23 -27.58 0.01
C ASN A 119 -3.36 -28.44 0.62
N LEU A 120 -4.61 -28.30 0.15
CA LEU A 120 -5.72 -29.13 0.62
C LEU A 120 -5.51 -30.61 0.24
N ALA A 121 -5.08 -30.88 -0.99
CA ALA A 121 -4.78 -32.25 -1.44
C ALA A 121 -3.67 -32.88 -0.57
N ALA A 122 -2.57 -32.16 -0.35
CA ALA A 122 -1.48 -32.62 0.51
C ALA A 122 -1.95 -32.89 1.94
N HIS A 123 -2.74 -31.98 2.54
CA HIS A 123 -3.29 -32.15 3.88
C HIS A 123 -4.09 -33.45 4.03
N PHE A 124 -5.03 -33.70 3.12
CA PHE A 124 -5.90 -34.88 3.20
C PHE A 124 -5.18 -36.19 2.81
N ALA A 125 -4.05 -36.11 2.10
CA ALA A 125 -3.17 -37.24 1.83
C ALA A 125 -2.19 -37.56 2.99
N GLY A 126 -2.09 -36.68 4.00
CA GLY A 126 -1.09 -36.79 5.06
C GLY A 126 0.32 -36.41 4.62
N GLU A 127 0.44 -35.63 3.54
CA GLU A 127 1.70 -35.13 2.98
C GLU A 127 2.06 -33.75 3.55
N PRO A 128 3.35 -33.33 3.47
CA PRO A 128 3.76 -31.98 3.83
C PRO A 128 3.02 -30.90 3.02
N LEU A 129 2.62 -29.82 3.69
CA LEU A 129 2.02 -28.66 3.04
C LEU A 129 3.06 -27.92 2.18
N LEU A 130 2.60 -27.32 1.07
CA LEU A 130 3.44 -26.56 0.16
C LEU A 130 3.81 -25.19 0.75
N THR A 131 2.84 -24.55 1.42
CA THR A 131 3.02 -23.23 2.04
C THR A 131 2.44 -23.21 3.45
N PRO A 132 3.02 -23.96 4.40
CA PRO A 132 2.60 -23.90 5.79
C PRO A 132 2.93 -22.53 6.39
N VAL A 133 2.05 -22.07 7.27
CA VAL A 133 2.30 -20.89 8.13
C VAL A 133 2.32 -21.41 9.56
N ALA A 134 3.42 -21.18 10.28
CA ALA A 134 3.64 -21.64 11.65
C ALA A 134 3.35 -20.52 12.66
#